data_AF-I4Z5T0-F1
#
_entry.id   AF-I4Z5T0-F1
#
_cell.length_a   1.000
_cell.length_b   1.000
_cell.length_c   1.000
_cell.angle_alpha   90.00
_cell.angle_beta   90.00
_cell.angle_gamma   90.00
#
_symmetry.space_group_name_H-M   'P 1'
#
loop_
_entity.id
_entity.type
_entity.pdbx_description
1 polymer ?
#
loop_
_entity_poly.entity_id
_entity_poly.type
_entity_poly.pdbx_seq_one_letter_code
_entity_poly.pdbx_strand_id
1 'polypeptide(L)'
;MRLISLNLNGIRSATSKGLAAWIESIRPDCMGVQEIRAQPSDISNRFDTLGGMKGYFHCGQKNGYAGVGIYSIHEPSELYTGMNDAEFDAEGRWLEARFDTPFRKLSIVSAYFPSGSSSEDRQQAKFRFLNVILPILTRMKSEREFILMGDLNIAHKNIDIKNWKGNVKNVGSYQKNVPGWIIFSMGSAL
;
A
#
# COMPACT_ATOMS: atom_id res chain seq x y z
N MET A 1 7.03 -7.58 -16.73
CA MET A 1 6.37 -6.74 -15.71
C MET A 1 7.04 -6.95 -14.36
N ARG A 2 7.73 -5.94 -13.85
CA ARG A 2 8.41 -5.86 -12.56
C ARG A 2 7.63 -4.89 -11.68
N LEU A 3 7.11 -5.41 -10.57
CA LEU A 3 6.34 -4.65 -9.59
C LEU A 3 7.12 -4.51 -8.31
N ILE A 4 7.02 -3.34 -7.68
CA ILE A 4 7.71 -3.03 -6.43
C ILE A 4 6.70 -2.46 -5.44
N SER A 5 6.76 -2.92 -4.20
CA SER A 5 6.06 -2.30 -3.07
C SER A 5 7.08 -1.74 -2.10
N LEU A 6 6.95 -0.46 -1.72
CA LEU A 6 7.89 0.19 -0.82
C LEU A 6 7.20 1.18 0.12
N ASN A 7 7.27 0.91 1.42
CA ASN A 7 6.94 1.92 2.43
C ASN A 7 8.11 2.93 2.51
N LEU A 8 7.84 4.20 2.20
CA LEU A 8 8.86 5.24 2.08
C LEU A 8 9.23 5.89 3.43
N ASN A 9 8.36 5.77 4.45
CA ASN A 9 8.48 6.53 5.69
C ASN A 9 8.74 8.04 5.44
N GLY A 10 8.01 8.60 4.48
CA GLY A 10 8.12 9.97 4.00
C GLY A 10 8.87 10.11 2.67
N ILE A 11 8.16 10.56 1.64
CA ILE A 11 8.69 10.66 0.27
C ILE A 11 9.88 11.60 0.15
N ARG A 12 9.86 12.76 0.85
CA ARG A 12 10.99 13.70 0.87
C ARG A 12 12.25 13.06 1.45
N SER A 13 12.08 12.31 2.54
CA SER A 13 13.17 11.60 3.22
C SER A 13 13.75 10.50 2.34
N ALA A 14 12.89 9.65 1.77
CA ALA A 14 13.32 8.59 0.85
C ALA A 14 14.07 9.15 -0.37
N THR A 15 13.58 10.22 -1.00
CA THR A 15 14.26 10.86 -2.13
C THR A 15 15.62 11.43 -1.73
N SER A 16 15.74 12.08 -0.56
CA SER A 16 17.04 12.58 -0.07
C SER A 16 18.06 11.46 0.19
N LYS A 17 17.60 10.22 0.39
CA LYS A 17 18.42 9.03 0.61
C LYS A 17 18.71 8.24 -0.67
N GLY A 18 18.42 8.79 -1.84
CA GLY A 18 18.77 8.18 -3.12
C GLY A 18 17.69 7.31 -3.75
N LEU A 19 16.41 7.46 -3.36
CA LEU A 19 15.29 6.73 -3.97
C LEU A 19 15.30 6.81 -5.51
N ALA A 20 15.57 8.00 -6.09
CA ALA A 20 15.57 8.18 -7.54
C ALA A 20 16.64 7.31 -8.24
N ALA A 21 17.89 7.38 -7.78
CA ALA A 21 18.98 6.57 -8.31
C ALA A 21 18.71 5.06 -8.13
N TRP A 22 18.08 4.68 -7.01
CA TRP A 22 17.68 3.29 -6.80
C TRP A 22 16.61 2.84 -7.81
N ILE A 23 15.57 3.63 -8.06
CA ILE A 23 14.54 3.35 -9.08
C ILE A 23 15.18 3.19 -10.45
N GLU A 24 16.14 4.05 -10.82
CA GLU A 24 16.85 3.98 -12.10
C GLU A 24 17.66 2.69 -12.24
N SER A 25 18.23 2.16 -11.15
CA SER A 25 18.99 0.92 -11.19
C SER A 25 18.11 -0.32 -11.40
N ILE A 26 16.91 -0.33 -10.81
CA ILE A 26 16.00 -1.49 -10.85
C ILE A 26 14.98 -1.41 -11.98
N ARG A 27 14.68 -0.21 -12.52
CA ARG A 27 13.73 0.04 -13.62
C ARG A 27 12.42 -0.76 -13.49
N PRO A 28 11.59 -0.47 -12.47
CA PRO A 28 10.31 -1.16 -12.33
C PRO A 28 9.31 -0.68 -13.38
N ASP A 29 8.37 -1.53 -13.76
CA ASP A 29 7.25 -1.14 -14.64
C ASP A 29 6.17 -0.37 -13.84
N CYS A 30 6.00 -0.74 -12.57
CA CYS A 30 5.08 -0.09 -11.63
C CYS A 30 5.56 -0.28 -10.18
N MET A 31 5.37 0.75 -9.36
CA MET A 31 5.80 0.79 -7.97
C MET A 31 4.71 1.38 -7.07
N GLY A 32 4.17 0.57 -6.16
CA GLY A 32 3.31 1.03 -5.07
C GLY A 32 4.13 1.57 -3.92
N VAL A 33 3.83 2.79 -3.48
CA VAL A 33 4.48 3.43 -2.34
C VAL A 33 3.50 3.68 -1.21
N GLN A 34 3.96 3.52 0.03
CA GLN A 34 3.19 3.74 1.25
C GLN A 34 3.90 4.74 2.16
N GLU A 35 3.16 5.34 3.10
CA GLU A 35 3.63 6.41 3.97
C GLU A 35 4.36 7.52 3.22
N ILE A 36 3.73 8.09 2.20
CA ILE A 36 4.30 9.22 1.48
C ILE A 36 4.45 10.45 2.40
N ARG A 37 3.59 10.60 3.42
CA ARG A 37 3.59 11.67 4.43
C ARG A 37 3.71 13.08 3.82
N ALA A 38 2.96 13.30 2.75
CA ALA A 38 3.01 14.49 1.91
C ALA A 38 1.58 14.90 1.49
N GLN A 39 1.40 16.20 1.26
CA GLN A 39 0.19 16.74 0.64
C GLN A 39 0.34 16.90 -0.87
N PRO A 40 -0.76 17.10 -1.63
CA PRO A 40 -0.68 17.35 -3.07
C PRO A 40 0.30 18.48 -3.45
N SER A 41 0.35 19.55 -2.65
CA SER A 41 1.27 20.67 -2.84
C SER A 41 2.75 20.32 -2.61
N ASP A 42 3.04 19.31 -1.78
CA ASP A 42 4.40 18.81 -1.58
C ASP A 42 4.89 17.97 -2.76
N ILE A 43 3.96 17.36 -3.49
CA ILE A 43 4.21 16.38 -4.56
C ILE A 43 4.33 17.06 -5.92
N SER A 44 3.45 18.01 -6.21
CA SER A 44 3.36 18.65 -7.52
C SER A 44 4.70 19.25 -7.96
N ASN A 45 5.11 18.94 -9.20
CA ASN A 45 6.36 19.36 -9.84
C ASN A 45 7.66 18.92 -9.14
N ARG A 46 7.57 18.00 -8.17
CA ARG A 46 8.73 17.54 -7.37
C ARG A 46 8.84 16.03 -7.29
N PHE A 47 7.70 15.37 -7.08
CA PHE A 47 7.59 13.92 -6.87
C PHE A 47 6.44 13.32 -7.69
N ASP A 48 5.83 14.09 -8.58
CA ASP A 48 4.81 13.62 -9.52
C ASP A 48 5.40 12.72 -10.62
N THR A 49 6.72 12.72 -10.80
CA THR A 49 7.45 11.77 -11.64
C THR A 49 8.71 11.30 -10.94
N LEU A 50 8.97 9.99 -10.93
CA LEU A 50 10.22 9.40 -10.44
C LEU A 50 10.68 8.27 -11.37
N GLY A 51 11.95 8.28 -11.76
CA GLY A 51 12.51 7.25 -12.64
C GLY A 51 11.76 7.10 -13.98
N GLY A 52 11.22 8.21 -14.51
CA GLY A 52 10.43 8.22 -15.74
C GLY A 52 8.98 7.71 -15.60
N MET A 53 8.55 7.31 -14.39
CA MET A 53 7.19 6.88 -14.12
C MET A 53 6.34 8.03 -13.59
N LYS A 54 5.11 8.16 -14.09
CA LYS A 54 4.11 9.11 -13.59
C LYS A 54 3.53 8.60 -12.27
N GLY A 55 3.44 9.49 -11.28
CA GLY A 55 2.93 9.22 -9.95
C GLY A 55 1.46 9.59 -9.78
N TYR A 56 0.71 8.73 -9.11
CA TYR A 56 -0.69 8.92 -8.72
C TYR A 56 -0.81 8.70 -7.22
N PHE A 57 -1.63 9.48 -6.52
CA PHE A 57 -1.59 9.53 -5.05
C PHE A 57 -2.97 9.64 -4.41
N HIS A 58 -3.10 9.03 -3.24
CA HIS A 58 -4.16 9.32 -2.27
C HIS A 58 -3.50 9.85 -1.00
N CYS A 59 -3.55 11.17 -0.80
CA CYS A 59 -2.94 11.82 0.36
C CYS A 59 -3.91 11.80 1.55
N GLY A 60 -3.39 11.63 2.75
CA GLY A 60 -4.18 11.81 3.97
C GLY A 60 -4.45 13.29 4.25
N GLN A 61 -5.59 13.59 4.87
CA GLN A 61 -5.97 14.96 5.24
C GLN A 61 -5.05 15.55 6.31
N LYS A 62 -4.52 14.71 7.20
CA LYS A 62 -3.55 15.14 8.23
C LYS A 62 -2.17 15.32 7.60
N ASN A 63 -1.61 16.53 7.72
CA ASN A 63 -0.27 16.86 7.23
C ASN A 63 0.80 15.93 7.80
N GLY A 64 1.70 15.45 6.93
CA GLY A 64 2.82 14.60 7.33
C GLY A 64 2.44 13.18 7.78
N TYR A 65 1.22 12.72 7.48
CA TYR A 65 0.71 11.45 7.97
C TYR A 65 0.17 10.56 6.84
N ALA A 66 0.49 9.27 6.92
CA ALA A 66 0.03 8.21 6.00
C ALA A 66 0.16 8.60 4.51
N GLY A 67 -0.87 8.32 3.71
CA GLY A 67 -0.87 8.49 2.26
C GLY A 67 -0.19 7.35 1.49
N VAL A 68 -0.74 7.05 0.31
CA VAL A 68 -0.23 6.04 -0.62
C VAL A 68 -0.09 6.61 -2.03
N GLY A 69 0.72 5.96 -2.85
CA GLY A 69 0.83 6.26 -4.27
C GLY A 69 1.18 5.06 -5.13
N ILE A 70 1.04 5.25 -6.43
CA ILE A 70 1.47 4.32 -7.47
C ILE A 70 2.25 5.12 -8.50
N TYR A 71 3.48 4.72 -8.77
CA TYR A 71 4.25 5.15 -9.94
C TYR A 71 4.12 4.10 -11.03
N SER A 72 3.85 4.51 -12.26
CA SER A 72 3.71 3.57 -13.39
C SER A 72 4.32 4.15 -14.67
N ILE A 73 4.97 3.28 -15.47
CA ILE A 73 5.37 3.60 -16.85
C ILE A 73 4.15 3.70 -17.75
N HIS A 74 3.14 2.84 -17.53
CA HIS A 74 1.90 2.84 -18.28
C HIS A 74 0.85 3.71 -17.60
N GLU A 75 0.08 4.46 -18.39
CA GLU A 75 -1.05 5.21 -17.86
C GLU A 75 -2.19 4.25 -17.49
N PRO A 76 -2.72 4.32 -16.25
CA PRO A 76 -3.91 3.57 -15.85
C PRO A 76 -5.12 4.01 -16.68
N SER A 77 -5.99 3.05 -17.03
CA SER A 77 -7.29 3.34 -17.64
C SER A 77 -8.24 4.02 -16.68
N GLU A 78 -8.09 3.77 -15.38
CA GLU A 78 -8.93 4.33 -14.33
C GLU A 78 -8.19 4.32 -12.98
N LEU A 79 -8.53 5.27 -12.11
CA LEU A 79 -7.97 5.40 -10.77
C LEU A 79 -9.10 5.47 -9.75
N TYR A 80 -8.98 4.71 -8.66
CA TYR A 80 -9.89 4.77 -7.52
C TYR A 80 -9.11 5.09 -6.25
N THR A 81 -9.47 6.20 -5.62
CA THR A 81 -8.98 6.59 -4.30
C THR A 81 -10.00 6.24 -3.24
N GLY A 82 -9.56 5.61 -2.17
CA GLY A 82 -10.40 5.31 -1.02
C GLY A 82 -11.22 4.03 -1.14
N MET A 83 -11.94 3.73 -0.07
CA MET A 83 -12.64 2.48 0.19
C MET A 83 -14.11 2.70 0.53
N ASN A 84 -14.60 3.94 0.35
CA ASN A 84 -15.95 4.36 0.75
C ASN A 84 -16.16 4.23 2.27
N ASP A 85 -15.14 4.61 3.02
CA ASP A 85 -15.13 4.62 4.48
C ASP A 85 -14.46 5.90 4.97
N ALA A 86 -15.23 6.78 5.62
CA ALA A 86 -14.76 8.11 5.98
C ALA A 86 -13.58 8.09 6.97
N GLU A 87 -13.49 7.09 7.86
CA GLU A 87 -12.38 6.96 8.82
C GLU A 87 -11.06 6.77 8.07
N PHE A 88 -11.03 5.87 7.10
CA PHE A 88 -9.79 5.48 6.43
C PHE A 88 -9.49 6.26 5.14
N ASP A 89 -10.51 6.80 4.49
CA ASP A 89 -10.35 7.67 3.33
C ASP A 89 -9.70 9.00 3.73
N ALA A 90 -10.01 9.51 4.93
CA ALA A 90 -9.32 10.68 5.49
C ALA A 90 -7.81 10.44 5.71
N GLU A 91 -7.36 9.18 5.81
CA GLU A 91 -5.96 8.82 6.02
C GLU A 91 -5.20 8.47 4.72
N GLY A 92 -5.88 8.41 3.57
CA GLY A 92 -5.24 8.14 2.28
C GLY A 92 -4.59 6.76 2.20
N ARG A 93 -5.32 5.69 2.57
CA ARG A 93 -4.75 4.33 2.74
C ARG A 93 -4.88 3.40 1.54
N TRP A 94 -5.58 3.83 0.50
CA TRP A 94 -5.92 2.98 -0.65
C TRP A 94 -5.86 3.77 -1.96
N LEU A 95 -5.12 3.23 -2.91
CA LEU A 95 -5.13 3.66 -4.30
C LEU A 95 -5.14 2.43 -5.19
N GLU A 96 -6.15 2.32 -6.05
CA GLU A 96 -6.26 1.31 -7.10
C GLU A 96 -6.03 1.96 -8.46
N ALA A 97 -5.07 1.45 -9.21
CA ALA A 97 -4.85 1.76 -10.61
C ALA A 97 -5.31 0.59 -11.48
N ARG A 98 -6.23 0.85 -12.42
CA ARG A 98 -6.75 -0.14 -13.35
C ARG A 98 -6.02 -0.08 -14.69
N PHE A 99 -5.78 -1.23 -15.28
CA PHE A 99 -5.12 -1.39 -16.57
C PHE A 99 -5.97 -2.31 -17.45
N ASP A 100 -7.18 -1.85 -17.77
CA ASP A 100 -8.15 -2.67 -18.48
C ASP A 100 -7.87 -2.67 -19.99
N THR A 101 -8.03 -3.85 -20.59
CA THR A 101 -7.96 -4.09 -22.03
C THR A 101 -9.24 -4.83 -22.45
N PRO A 102 -9.56 -4.93 -23.76
CA PRO A 102 -10.71 -5.71 -24.22
C PRO A 102 -10.73 -7.17 -23.75
N PHE A 103 -9.57 -7.73 -23.41
CA PHE A 103 -9.41 -9.15 -23.05
C PHE A 103 -9.07 -9.41 -21.58
N ARG A 104 -8.74 -8.37 -20.82
CA ARG A 104 -8.21 -8.50 -19.45
C ARG A 104 -8.55 -7.30 -18.59
N LYS A 105 -9.06 -7.55 -17.39
CA LYS A 105 -9.22 -6.55 -16.33
C LYS A 105 -8.17 -6.78 -15.26
N LEU A 106 -7.26 -5.82 -15.08
CA LEU A 106 -6.17 -5.89 -14.11
C LEU A 106 -6.21 -4.68 -13.18
N SER A 107 -6.13 -4.90 -11.87
CA SER A 107 -5.86 -3.85 -10.90
C SER A 107 -4.51 -4.00 -10.24
N ILE A 108 -3.83 -2.88 -10.07
CA ILE A 108 -2.66 -2.77 -9.21
C ILE A 108 -3.04 -1.84 -8.07
N VAL A 109 -2.91 -2.31 -6.85
CA VAL A 109 -3.30 -1.56 -5.65
C VAL A 109 -2.07 -1.25 -4.81
N SER A 110 -1.98 -0.02 -4.30
CA SER A 110 -1.10 0.34 -3.19
C SER A 110 -1.96 0.58 -1.95
N ALA A 111 -1.73 -0.22 -0.91
CA ALA A 111 -2.48 -0.15 0.34
C ALA A 111 -1.55 0.01 1.56
N TYR A 112 -1.98 0.82 2.52
CA TYR A 112 -1.27 1.02 3.79
C TYR A 112 -2.17 0.73 4.97
N PHE A 113 -1.98 -0.42 5.61
CA PHE A 113 -2.82 -0.87 6.72
C PHE A 113 -2.41 -0.13 7.99
N PRO A 114 -3.36 0.28 8.85
CA PRO A 114 -3.02 0.90 10.12
C PRO A 114 -2.10 -0.01 10.95
N SER A 115 -1.03 0.55 11.53
CA SER A 115 -0.34 -0.14 12.62
C SER A 115 -1.24 -0.18 13.85
N GLY A 116 -1.31 -1.36 14.47
CA GLY A 116 -2.07 -1.61 15.70
C GLY A 116 -1.20 -1.66 16.96
N SER A 117 0.10 -1.37 16.88
CA SER A 117 1.05 -1.65 17.97
C SER A 117 1.17 -0.53 19.01
N SER A 118 0.64 0.66 18.76
CA SER A 118 0.88 1.83 19.62
C SER A 118 -0.16 2.02 20.73
N SER A 119 -1.36 1.45 20.59
CA SER A 119 -2.42 1.46 21.61
C SER A 119 -3.54 0.47 21.27
N GLU A 120 -4.38 0.15 22.25
CA GLU A 120 -5.59 -0.68 22.04
C GLU A 120 -6.50 -0.06 20.98
N ASP A 121 -6.74 1.25 21.03
CA ASP A 121 -7.55 1.96 20.03
C ASP A 121 -7.02 1.78 18.61
N ARG A 122 -5.69 1.74 18.45
CA ARG A 122 -5.04 1.51 17.15
C ARG A 122 -5.15 0.06 16.72
N GLN A 123 -5.12 -0.88 17.65
CA GLN A 123 -5.41 -2.28 17.37
C GLN A 123 -6.86 -2.46 16.90
N GLN A 124 -7.82 -1.80 17.54
CA GLN A 124 -9.22 -1.81 17.13
C GLN A 124 -9.44 -1.12 15.77
N ALA A 125 -8.76 0.00 15.50
CA ALA A 125 -8.78 0.64 14.19
C ALA A 125 -8.29 -0.30 13.08
N LYS A 126 -7.26 -1.10 13.36
CA LYS A 126 -6.79 -2.12 12.40
C LYS A 126 -7.81 -3.22 12.16
N PHE A 127 -8.55 -3.67 13.18
CA PHE A 127 -9.64 -4.64 12.96
C PHE A 127 -10.80 -4.03 12.16
N ARG A 128 -11.20 -2.79 12.43
CA ARG A 128 -12.19 -2.06 11.62
C ARG A 128 -11.73 -1.94 10.16
N PHE A 129 -10.46 -1.61 9.93
CA PHE A 129 -9.87 -1.56 8.59
C PHE A 129 -9.96 -2.91 7.88
N LEU A 130 -9.68 -4.01 8.58
CA LEU A 130 -9.83 -5.36 8.02
C LEU A 130 -11.29 -5.65 7.63
N ASN A 131 -12.26 -5.26 8.44
CA ASN A 131 -13.68 -5.42 8.12
C ASN A 131 -14.11 -4.63 6.88
N VAL A 132 -13.47 -3.49 6.60
CA VAL A 132 -13.71 -2.69 5.38
C VAL A 132 -13.03 -3.33 4.16
N ILE A 133 -11.77 -3.76 4.28
CA ILE A 133 -10.97 -4.16 3.13
C ILE A 133 -11.28 -5.57 2.62
N LEU A 134 -11.66 -6.49 3.51
CA LEU A 134 -11.89 -7.88 3.13
C LEU A 134 -13.06 -8.06 2.15
N PRO A 135 -14.21 -7.39 2.32
CA PRO A 135 -15.27 -7.38 1.31
C PRO A 135 -14.80 -6.82 -0.04
N ILE A 136 -14.00 -5.75 -0.04
CA ILE A 136 -13.46 -5.14 -1.27
C ILE A 136 -12.59 -6.15 -2.02
N LEU A 137 -11.61 -6.75 -1.34
CA LEU A 137 -10.71 -7.73 -1.96
C LEU A 137 -11.46 -8.99 -2.43
N THR A 138 -12.49 -9.41 -1.69
CA THR A 138 -13.34 -10.55 -2.08
C THR A 138 -14.11 -10.25 -3.36
N ARG A 139 -14.72 -9.06 -3.46
CA ARG A 139 -15.40 -8.60 -4.67
C ARG A 139 -14.43 -8.49 -5.86
N MET A 140 -13.27 -7.86 -5.65
CA MET A 140 -12.25 -7.74 -6.69
C MET A 140 -11.85 -9.11 -7.24
N LYS A 141 -11.64 -10.11 -6.36
CA LYS A 141 -11.30 -11.48 -6.76
C LYS A 141 -12.33 -12.13 -7.69
N SER A 142 -13.62 -11.82 -7.53
CA SER A 142 -14.68 -12.34 -8.41
C SER A 142 -14.81 -11.58 -9.74
N GLU A 143 -14.32 -10.34 -9.82
CA GLU A 143 -14.58 -9.44 -10.94
C GLU A 143 -13.37 -9.18 -11.85
N ARG A 144 -12.15 -9.32 -11.30
CA ARG A 144 -10.91 -8.95 -11.99
C ARG A 144 -9.68 -9.59 -11.38
N GLU A 145 -8.61 -9.65 -12.17
CA GLU A 145 -7.29 -9.94 -11.62
C GLU A 145 -6.78 -8.72 -10.87
N PHE A 146 -6.11 -8.94 -9.73
CA PHE A 146 -5.49 -7.84 -9.01
C PHE A 146 -4.21 -8.24 -8.29
N ILE A 147 -3.37 -7.23 -8.07
CA ILE A 147 -2.15 -7.32 -7.28
C ILE A 147 -2.25 -6.28 -6.16
N LEU A 148 -2.29 -6.77 -4.92
CA LEU A 148 -2.26 -5.93 -3.72
C LEU A 148 -0.80 -5.73 -3.28
N MET A 149 -0.26 -4.56 -3.55
CA MET A 149 1.01 -4.09 -2.98
C MET A 149 0.70 -3.30 -1.71
N GLY A 150 1.52 -3.46 -0.68
CA GLY A 150 1.32 -2.67 0.52
C GLY A 150 2.18 -3.04 1.69
N ASP A 151 2.11 -2.18 2.70
CA ASP A 151 2.51 -2.49 4.06
C ASP A 151 1.25 -2.85 4.84
N LEU A 152 1.13 -4.15 5.12
CA LEU A 152 -0.04 -4.75 5.77
C LEU A 152 0.05 -4.66 7.29
N ASN A 153 1.22 -4.33 7.85
CA ASN A 153 1.49 -4.37 9.29
C ASN A 153 1.11 -5.71 9.96
N ILE A 154 1.05 -6.82 9.21
CA ILE A 154 0.63 -8.15 9.69
C ILE A 154 1.70 -9.16 9.28
N ALA A 155 2.24 -9.88 10.26
CA ALA A 155 3.00 -11.11 10.03
C ALA A 155 2.02 -12.29 9.98
N HIS A 156 2.03 -13.06 8.89
CA HIS A 156 1.06 -14.12 8.67
C HIS A 156 1.42 -15.40 9.42
N LYS A 157 2.70 -15.77 9.46
CA LYS A 157 3.21 -16.99 10.09
C LYS A 157 4.33 -16.68 11.07
N ASN A 158 4.65 -17.63 11.94
CA ASN A 158 5.75 -17.47 12.89
C ASN A 158 7.10 -17.23 12.20
N ILE A 159 7.31 -17.80 11.01
CA ILE A 159 8.53 -17.59 10.22
C ILE A 159 8.69 -16.14 9.72
N ASP A 160 7.59 -15.39 9.66
CA ASP A 160 7.56 -14.00 9.21
C ASP A 160 8.02 -13.02 10.31
N ILE A 161 8.28 -13.49 11.53
CA ILE A 161 8.70 -12.61 12.63
C ILE A 161 9.78 -13.26 13.51
N LYS A 162 10.92 -12.58 13.63
CA LYS A 162 12.10 -13.09 14.34
C LYS A 162 11.82 -13.54 15.78
N ASN A 163 11.00 -12.79 16.53
CA ASN A 163 10.63 -13.11 17.91
C ASN A 163 9.13 -13.44 18.03
N TRP A 164 8.66 -14.46 17.31
CA TRP A 164 7.23 -14.84 17.28
C TRP A 164 6.67 -15.19 18.66
N LYS A 165 7.44 -15.86 19.53
CA LYS A 165 7.02 -16.25 20.88
C LYS A 165 6.63 -15.03 21.74
N GLY A 166 7.39 -13.94 21.64
CA GLY A 166 7.06 -12.68 22.31
C GLY A 166 5.91 -11.90 21.67
N ASN A 167 5.49 -12.27 20.45
CA ASN A 167 4.52 -11.53 19.64
C ASN A 167 3.23 -12.32 19.36
N VAL A 168 3.00 -13.44 20.05
CA VAL A 168 1.85 -14.35 19.80
C VAL A 168 0.50 -13.64 19.88
N LYS A 169 0.31 -12.72 20.82
CA LYS A 169 -0.94 -11.93 20.94
C LYS A 169 -1.25 -11.11 19.69
N ASN A 170 -0.21 -10.62 19.01
CA ASN A 170 -0.33 -9.86 17.77
C ASN A 170 -0.48 -10.79 16.57
N VAL A 171 0.37 -11.80 16.40
CA VAL A 171 0.34 -12.70 15.23
C VAL A 171 -0.94 -13.55 15.18
N GLY A 172 -1.32 -14.16 16.31
CA GLY A 172 -2.44 -15.10 16.37
C GLY A 172 -3.82 -14.44 16.20
N SER A 173 -3.96 -13.14 16.51
CA SER A 173 -5.22 -12.42 16.31
C SER A 173 -5.48 -12.06 14.85
N TYR A 174 -4.43 -11.80 14.05
CA TYR A 174 -4.60 -11.49 12.63
C TYR A 174 -4.76 -12.73 11.75
N GLN A 175 -4.12 -13.85 12.08
CA GLN A 175 -4.28 -15.13 11.34
C GLN A 175 -5.75 -15.57 11.19
N LYS A 176 -6.58 -15.33 12.22
CA LYS A 176 -8.00 -15.71 12.19
C LYS A 176 -8.85 -14.82 11.27
N ASN A 177 -8.39 -13.58 11.04
CA ASN A 177 -9.18 -12.55 10.37
C ASN A 177 -8.76 -12.33 8.92
N VAL A 178 -7.59 -12.80 8.49
CA VAL A 178 -7.12 -12.66 7.11
C VAL A 178 -7.30 -14.00 6.36
N PRO A 179 -8.04 -14.03 5.23
CA PRO A 179 -8.19 -15.22 4.41
C PRO A 179 -6.84 -15.74 3.89
N GLY A 180 -6.64 -17.06 3.93
CA GLY A 180 -5.37 -17.70 3.53
C GLY A 180 -4.99 -17.56 2.05
N TRP A 181 -5.86 -17.03 1.19
CA TRP A 181 -5.55 -16.71 -0.20
C TRP A 181 -4.87 -15.35 -0.37
N ILE A 182 -4.79 -14.52 0.67
CA ILE A 182 -3.94 -13.33 0.67
C ILE A 182 -2.50 -13.80 0.89
N ILE A 183 -1.71 -13.76 -0.18
CA ILE A 183 -0.32 -14.20 -0.16
C ILE A 183 0.55 -13.02 0.31
N PHE A 184 1.26 -13.22 1.41
CA PHE A 184 2.22 -12.27 1.94
C PHE A 184 3.59 -12.57 1.34
N SER A 185 4.16 -11.62 0.60
CA SER A 185 5.56 -11.66 0.19
C SER A 185 6.26 -10.48 0.85
N MET A 186 7.10 -10.74 1.86
CA MET A 186 7.91 -9.70 2.47
C MET A 186 9.12 -9.39 1.59
N GLY A 187 9.18 -8.17 1.07
CA GLY A 187 10.42 -7.60 0.55
C GLY A 187 11.33 -7.22 1.72
N SER A 188 12.63 -7.52 1.60
CA SER A 188 13.63 -6.95 2.48
C SER A 188 13.59 -5.42 2.39
N ALA A 189 13.36 -4.74 3.51
CA ALA A 189 13.60 -3.31 3.61
C ALA A 189 15.10 -3.06 3.31
N LEU A 190 15.38 -2.15 2.39
CA LEU A 190 16.72 -1.61 2.16
C LEU A 190 17.14 -0.70 3.32
#